data_AF-A0A7H8T4F3-F1
#
_entry.id   AF-A0A7H8T4F3-F1
#
_cell.length_a   1.000
_cell.length_b   1.000
_cell.length_c   1.000
_cell.angle_alpha   90.00
_cell.angle_beta   90.00
_cell.angle_gamma   90.00
#
_symmetry.space_group_name_H-M   'P 1'
#
loop_
_entity.id
_entity.type
_entity.pdbx_description
1 polymer ?
#
loop_
_entity_poly.entity_id
_entity_poly.type
_entity_poly.pdbx_seq_one_letter_code
_entity_poly.pdbx_strand_id
1 'polypeptide(L)'
;MTHDWQQQIHALHEELVRRDDPAALVREADAVDASVRYPGFALRGPVFGVAVRDPAAGRRWRLLKPVVNGMPQMCRDSLNTHLWFRAKDGTDDPGVRRELLAAVAVLNREPVNEVEACGVRYRIVRGDEFTRCDDRALEPPRPTDPEPAERTWNFRDGHTPSPDLDLALDTDRADGGPMAGALRAWLRGFAYRGVRFPAEVRGDSERAVRSHPEVVLLPTCFGVVEREQSRWEPALALQATPHDARRVLHDAMAEMWPLLFRFDDARKAVYTRAAEEFRTLERADEARVEGRVFRICRVERVLRMGPDGPEPARPSDVDEYGPMKIHPTLLPDGTVVFDD
;
A
#
# COMPACT_ATOMS: atom_id res chain seq x y z
N MET A 1 24.92 20.88 3.50
CA MET A 1 23.91 20.13 2.73
C MET A 1 23.81 20.80 1.37
N THR A 2 24.44 20.18 0.38
CA THR A 2 24.66 20.67 -0.97
C THR A 2 23.34 20.82 -1.74
N HIS A 3 23.32 21.72 -2.74
CA HIS A 3 22.19 22.06 -3.62
C HIS A 3 21.75 20.90 -4.56
N ASP A 4 22.08 19.65 -4.19
CA ASP A 4 21.87 18.43 -4.96
C ASP A 4 20.37 18.18 -5.23
N TRP A 5 19.52 18.41 -4.23
CA TRP A 5 18.08 18.26 -4.40
C TRP A 5 17.47 19.26 -5.41
N GLN A 6 17.98 20.50 -5.46
CA GLN A 6 17.52 21.49 -6.44
C GLN A 6 17.94 21.08 -7.85
N GLN A 7 19.17 20.61 -8.01
CA GLN A 7 19.66 20.10 -9.30
C GLN A 7 18.85 18.90 -9.79
N GLN A 8 18.48 17.98 -8.89
CA GLN A 8 17.62 16.84 -9.21
C GLN A 8 16.22 17.29 -9.68
N ILE A 9 15.62 18.27 -9.02
CA ILE A 9 14.30 18.82 -9.44
C ILE A 9 14.41 19.54 -10.78
N HIS A 10 15.46 20.34 -11.00
CA HIS A 10 15.69 21.00 -12.29
C HIS A 10 15.87 19.98 -13.42
N ALA A 11 16.62 18.91 -13.21
CA ALA A 11 16.79 17.84 -14.20
C ALA A 11 15.46 17.13 -14.51
N LEU A 12 14.60 16.90 -13.51
CA LEU A 12 13.25 16.35 -13.72
C LEU A 12 12.36 17.30 -14.52
N HIS A 13 12.49 18.62 -14.30
CA HIS A 13 11.75 19.62 -15.07
C HIS A 13 12.23 19.67 -16.52
N GLU A 14 13.54 19.69 -16.75
CA GLU A 14 14.13 19.63 -18.09
C GLU A 14 13.74 18.35 -18.83
N GLU A 15 13.71 17.19 -18.15
CA GLU A 15 13.22 15.94 -18.71
C GLU A 15 11.74 16.02 -19.11
N LEU A 16 10.90 16.57 -18.23
CA LEU A 16 9.47 16.74 -18.50
C LEU A 16 9.25 17.62 -19.74
N VAL A 17 9.94 18.75 -19.82
CA VAL A 17 9.89 19.66 -20.97
C VAL A 17 10.39 18.97 -22.24
N ARG A 18 11.47 18.19 -22.15
CA ARG A 18 12.06 17.49 -23.30
C ARG A 18 11.17 16.37 -23.84
N ARG A 19 10.47 15.64 -22.95
CA ARG A 19 9.53 14.58 -23.35
C ARG A 19 8.30 15.13 -24.07
N ASP A 20 7.95 16.40 -23.80
CA ASP A 20 6.81 17.11 -24.40
C ASP A 20 5.52 16.26 -24.39
N ASP A 21 5.27 15.56 -23.28
CA ASP A 21 4.06 14.75 -23.06
C ASP A 21 2.99 15.66 -22.41
N PRO A 22 1.93 16.04 -23.15
CA PRO A 22 0.89 16.92 -22.60
C PRO A 22 0.21 16.32 -21.37
N ALA A 23 0.03 15.00 -21.32
CA ALA A 23 -0.59 14.36 -20.16
C ALA A 23 0.33 14.41 -18.94
N ALA A 24 1.65 14.30 -19.12
CA ALA A 24 2.61 14.47 -18.04
C ALA A 24 2.65 15.92 -17.52
N LEU A 25 2.57 16.91 -18.42
CA LEU A 25 2.53 18.33 -18.04
C LEU A 25 1.28 18.66 -17.22
N VAL A 26 0.11 18.15 -17.62
CA VAL A 26 -1.14 18.36 -16.86
C VAL A 26 -1.09 17.65 -15.51
N ARG A 27 -0.56 16.42 -15.43
CA ARG A 27 -0.33 15.71 -14.15
C ARG A 27 0.58 16.51 -13.21
N GLU A 28 1.62 17.12 -13.75
CA GLU A 28 2.54 17.94 -12.98
C GLU A 28 1.86 19.23 -12.48
N ALA A 29 1.07 19.89 -13.32
CA ALA A 29 0.29 21.07 -12.92
C ALA A 29 -0.70 20.74 -11.79
N ASP A 30 -1.45 19.64 -11.91
CA ASP A 30 -2.35 19.14 -10.87
C ASP A 30 -1.58 18.87 -9.56
N ALA A 31 -0.36 18.34 -9.64
CA ALA A 31 0.49 18.08 -8.48
C ALA A 31 0.99 19.36 -7.79
N VAL A 32 1.32 20.39 -8.56
CA VAL A 32 1.69 21.71 -8.03
C VAL A 32 0.50 22.33 -7.31
N ASP A 33 -0.67 22.40 -7.96
CA ASP A 33 -1.89 22.98 -7.39
C ASP A 33 -2.31 22.27 -6.10
N ALA A 34 -2.26 20.93 -6.10
CA ALA A 34 -2.53 20.14 -4.92
C ALA A 34 -1.54 20.42 -3.79
N SER A 35 -0.25 20.63 -4.09
CA SER A 35 0.76 20.91 -3.06
C SER A 35 0.55 22.27 -2.38
N VAL A 36 0.02 23.26 -3.10
CA VAL A 36 -0.33 24.58 -2.57
C VAL A 36 -1.61 24.50 -1.73
N ARG A 37 -2.61 23.76 -2.22
CA ARG A 37 -3.91 23.61 -1.54
C ARG A 37 -3.85 22.73 -0.30
N TYR A 38 -3.03 21.69 -0.33
CA TYR A 38 -2.82 20.73 0.76
C TYR A 38 -1.33 20.69 1.14
N PRO A 39 -0.86 21.71 1.89
CA PRO A 39 0.56 21.87 2.20
C PRO A 39 1.05 20.93 3.32
N GLY A 40 0.13 20.39 4.14
CA GLY A 40 0.44 19.49 5.23
C GLY A 40 0.39 18.02 4.83
N PHE A 41 0.78 17.15 5.77
CA PHE A 41 0.67 15.71 5.65
C PHE A 41 0.00 15.11 6.88
N ALA A 42 -1.02 14.28 6.64
CA ALA A 42 -1.59 13.40 7.64
C ALA A 42 -0.96 12.02 7.47
N LEU A 43 -0.27 11.58 8.52
CA LEU A 43 0.46 10.31 8.54
C LEU A 43 -0.41 9.25 9.22
N ARG A 44 -0.69 8.15 8.53
CA ARG A 44 -1.32 6.97 9.12
C ARG A 44 -0.32 6.21 9.99
N GLY A 45 0.86 5.91 9.43
CA GLY A 45 1.87 5.11 10.10
C GLY A 45 2.49 4.04 9.20
N PRO A 46 3.10 3.01 9.79
CA PRO A 46 3.71 1.92 9.03
C PRO A 46 2.67 1.10 8.26
N VAL A 47 3.07 0.68 7.06
CA VAL A 47 2.38 -0.34 6.26
C VAL A 47 3.40 -1.34 5.74
N PHE A 48 2.96 -2.57 5.47
CA PHE A 48 3.85 -3.67 5.12
C PHE A 48 3.43 -4.36 3.84
N GLY A 49 4.41 -4.90 3.12
CA GLY A 49 4.22 -5.73 1.94
C GLY A 49 5.29 -6.81 1.83
N VAL A 50 5.38 -7.45 0.65
CA VAL A 50 6.39 -8.47 0.37
C VAL A 50 7.15 -8.07 -0.88
N ALA A 51 8.47 -8.00 -0.78
CA ALA A 51 9.35 -7.81 -1.92
C ALA A 51 10.13 -9.11 -2.22
N VAL A 52 10.50 -9.28 -3.48
CA VAL A 52 11.24 -10.42 -3.98
C VAL A 52 12.47 -9.95 -4.76
N ARG A 53 13.57 -10.66 -4.60
CA ARG A 53 14.77 -10.53 -5.44
C ARG A 53 15.09 -11.89 -6.02
N ASP A 54 14.79 -12.03 -7.31
CA ASP A 54 15.03 -13.24 -8.09
C ASP A 54 16.21 -12.99 -9.05
N PRO A 55 17.39 -13.61 -8.82
CA PRO A 55 18.55 -13.45 -9.68
C PRO A 55 18.28 -13.75 -11.16
N ALA A 56 17.34 -14.65 -11.49
CA ALA A 56 16.99 -14.99 -12.87
C ALA A 56 16.20 -13.86 -13.56
N ALA A 57 15.44 -13.07 -12.80
CA ALA A 57 14.68 -11.94 -13.31
C ALA A 57 15.42 -10.59 -13.17
N GLY A 58 16.64 -10.61 -12.63
CA GLY A 58 17.51 -9.43 -12.47
C GLY A 58 17.88 -9.15 -11.02
N ARG A 59 18.75 -8.16 -10.83
CA ARG A 59 19.32 -7.85 -9.50
C ARG A 59 18.42 -6.97 -8.62
N ARG A 60 17.34 -6.43 -9.17
CA ARG A 60 16.47 -5.46 -8.48
C ARG A 60 15.41 -6.16 -7.64
N TRP A 61 15.07 -5.54 -6.52
CA TRP A 61 13.90 -5.93 -5.73
C TRP A 61 12.62 -5.51 -6.47
N ARG A 62 11.61 -6.37 -6.45
CA ARG A 62 10.27 -6.09 -6.96
C ARG A 62 9.23 -6.39 -5.90
N LEU A 63 8.12 -5.68 -5.91
CA LEU A 63 7.01 -5.99 -5.00
C LEU A 63 6.23 -7.22 -5.50
N LEU A 64 6.16 -8.24 -4.65
CA LEU A 64 5.39 -9.45 -4.85
C LEU A 64 3.95 -9.30 -4.29
N LYS A 65 3.81 -8.57 -3.18
CA LYS A 65 2.53 -8.27 -2.55
C LYS A 65 2.43 -6.77 -2.26
N PRO A 66 1.23 -6.18 -2.35
CA PRO A 66 1.04 -4.76 -2.10
C PRO A 66 1.50 -4.34 -0.70
N VAL A 67 1.99 -3.11 -0.57
CA VAL A 67 2.45 -2.53 0.70
C VAL A 67 1.29 -1.79 1.36
N VAL A 68 0.36 -2.56 1.94
CA VAL A 68 -0.92 -2.05 2.48
C VAL A 68 -1.32 -2.68 3.81
N ASN A 69 -0.62 -3.74 4.25
CA ASN A 69 -0.99 -4.45 5.47
C ASN A 69 -0.58 -3.64 6.71
N GLY A 70 -1.39 -3.73 7.77
CA GLY A 70 -1.18 -2.95 9.01
C GLY A 70 -0.10 -3.50 9.93
N MET A 71 0.31 -4.76 9.77
CA MET A 71 1.36 -5.38 10.59
C MET A 71 2.22 -6.37 9.78
N PRO A 72 3.48 -6.60 10.20
CA PRO A 72 4.39 -7.53 9.52
C PRO A 72 3.85 -8.96 9.39
N GLN A 73 3.19 -9.49 10.42
CA GLN A 73 2.71 -10.87 10.43
C GLN A 73 1.71 -11.15 9.30
N MET A 74 0.81 -10.22 8.95
CA MET A 74 -0.09 -10.37 7.79
C MET A 74 0.67 -10.59 6.47
N CYS A 75 1.83 -9.94 6.32
CA CYS A 75 2.69 -10.13 5.16
C CYS A 75 3.42 -11.47 5.19
N ARG A 76 3.82 -11.93 6.38
CA ARG A 76 4.40 -13.29 6.55
C ARG A 76 3.39 -14.37 6.18
N ASP A 77 2.13 -14.22 6.58
CA ASP A 77 1.05 -15.15 6.22
C ASP A 77 0.74 -15.11 4.71
N SER A 78 0.79 -13.90 4.12
CA SER A 78 0.63 -13.72 2.67
C SER A 78 1.78 -14.36 1.87
N LEU A 79 3.02 -14.25 2.37
CA LEU A 79 4.20 -14.90 1.79
C LEU A 79 4.13 -16.42 1.96
N ASN A 80 3.74 -16.90 3.14
CA ASN A 80 3.51 -18.30 3.43
C ASN A 80 2.52 -18.90 2.43
N THR A 81 1.35 -18.26 2.28
CA THR A 81 0.32 -18.64 1.31
C THR A 81 0.85 -18.67 -0.12
N HIS A 82 1.60 -17.64 -0.52
CA HIS A 82 2.21 -17.60 -1.84
C HIS A 82 3.16 -18.79 -2.09
N LEU A 83 4.07 -19.07 -1.15
CA LEU A 83 5.04 -20.16 -1.29
C LEU A 83 4.36 -21.53 -1.25
N TRP A 84 3.34 -21.72 -0.41
CA TRP A 84 2.59 -22.96 -0.32
C TRP A 84 1.84 -23.25 -1.63
N PHE A 85 1.12 -22.27 -2.20
CA PHE A 85 0.45 -22.45 -3.50
C PHE A 85 1.45 -22.61 -4.64
N ARG A 86 2.62 -21.95 -4.59
CA ARG A 86 3.69 -22.20 -5.56
C ARG A 86 4.21 -23.65 -5.48
N ALA A 87 4.32 -24.20 -4.27
CA ALA A 87 4.73 -25.59 -4.05
C ALA A 87 3.68 -26.60 -4.50
N LYS A 88 2.39 -26.27 -4.33
CA LYS A 88 1.26 -27.11 -4.72
C LYS A 88 1.00 -27.09 -6.23
N ASP A 89 0.86 -25.90 -6.79
CA ASP A 89 0.30 -25.68 -8.13
C ASP A 89 1.33 -25.13 -9.13
N GLY A 90 2.48 -24.63 -8.64
CA GLY A 90 3.48 -23.95 -9.46
C GLY A 90 4.67 -24.82 -9.89
N THR A 91 4.72 -26.08 -9.48
CA THR A 91 5.80 -27.01 -9.84
C THR A 91 5.37 -28.46 -9.66
N ASP A 92 5.88 -29.34 -10.52
CA ASP A 92 5.81 -30.79 -10.35
C ASP A 92 7.11 -31.39 -9.76
N ASP A 93 8.18 -30.60 -9.68
CA ASP A 93 9.49 -31.05 -9.19
C ASP A 93 9.47 -31.22 -7.65
N PRO A 94 9.66 -32.45 -7.14
CA PRO A 94 9.70 -32.69 -5.69
C PRO A 94 10.83 -31.94 -4.97
N GLY A 95 11.94 -31.63 -5.65
CA GLY A 95 13.05 -30.85 -5.11
C GLY A 95 12.65 -29.40 -4.86
N VAL A 96 12.10 -28.74 -5.87
CA VAL A 96 11.56 -27.37 -5.77
C VAL A 96 10.46 -27.31 -4.71
N ARG A 97 9.54 -28.29 -4.71
CA ARG A 97 8.47 -28.37 -3.72
C ARG A 97 9.01 -28.46 -2.29
N ARG A 98 10.00 -29.31 -2.03
CA ARG A 98 10.62 -29.44 -0.70
C ARG A 98 11.25 -28.13 -0.23
N GLU A 99 11.94 -27.41 -1.11
CA GLU A 99 12.60 -26.16 -0.75
C GLU A 99 11.59 -25.04 -0.43
N LEU A 100 10.53 -24.90 -1.24
CA LEU A 100 9.43 -23.98 -0.95
C LEU A 100 8.74 -24.30 0.38
N LEU A 101 8.48 -25.59 0.65
CA LEU A 101 7.85 -26.02 1.90
C LEU A 101 8.77 -25.87 3.12
N ALA A 102 10.09 -25.90 2.95
CA ALA A 102 11.04 -25.59 4.03
C ALA A 102 10.91 -24.12 4.46
N ALA A 103 10.79 -23.19 3.50
CA ALA A 103 10.54 -21.77 3.81
C ALA A 103 9.16 -21.56 4.48
N VAL A 104 8.11 -22.25 4.00
CA VAL A 104 6.78 -22.25 4.66
C VAL A 104 6.88 -22.74 6.11
N ALA A 105 7.65 -23.80 6.38
CA ALA A 105 7.83 -24.33 7.72
C ALA A 105 8.53 -23.35 8.67
N VAL A 106 9.45 -22.52 8.18
CA VAL A 106 10.04 -21.42 8.96
C VAL A 106 8.98 -20.35 9.26
N LEU A 107 8.24 -19.90 8.24
CA LEU A 107 7.19 -18.88 8.40
C LEU A 107 6.05 -19.32 9.33
N ASN A 108 5.80 -20.62 9.47
CA ASN A 108 4.82 -21.16 10.42
C ASN A 108 5.29 -21.07 11.89
N ARG A 109 6.59 -20.90 12.15
CA ARG A 109 7.16 -21.01 13.51
C ARG A 109 7.83 -19.73 13.99
N GLU A 110 8.39 -18.94 13.09
CA GLU A 110 9.26 -17.82 13.43
C GLU A 110 8.81 -16.54 12.72
N PRO A 111 8.81 -15.38 13.42
CA PRO A 111 8.44 -14.09 12.84
C PRO A 111 9.58 -13.51 11.98
N VAL A 112 10.11 -14.31 11.06
CA VAL A 112 11.22 -13.90 10.19
C VAL A 112 10.75 -12.88 9.16
N ASN A 113 11.58 -11.86 8.93
CA ASN A 113 11.32 -10.83 7.91
C ASN A 113 11.96 -11.18 6.55
N GLU A 114 12.71 -12.27 6.47
CA GLU A 114 13.33 -12.71 5.23
C GLU A 114 13.44 -14.24 5.19
N VAL A 115 13.15 -14.81 4.02
CA VAL A 115 13.39 -16.22 3.70
C VAL A 115 13.95 -16.34 2.28
N GLU A 116 14.69 -17.40 2.02
CA GLU A 116 15.16 -17.76 0.69
C GLU A 116 14.60 -19.13 0.31
N ALA A 117 14.10 -19.25 -0.92
CA ALA A 117 13.70 -20.52 -1.50
C ALA A 117 13.98 -20.53 -3.00
N CYS A 118 14.63 -21.58 -3.46
CA CYS A 118 15.01 -21.82 -4.85
C CYS A 118 15.89 -20.69 -5.41
N GLY A 119 16.83 -20.20 -4.59
CA GLY A 119 17.70 -19.06 -4.91
C GLY A 119 17.01 -17.69 -4.99
N VAL A 120 15.73 -17.61 -4.60
CA VAL A 120 14.94 -16.38 -4.59
C VAL A 120 14.79 -15.86 -3.16
N ARG A 121 15.23 -14.61 -2.92
CA ARG A 121 15.09 -13.94 -1.61
C ARG A 121 13.74 -13.24 -1.53
N TYR A 122 13.01 -13.47 -0.45
CA TYR A 122 11.73 -12.83 -0.14
C TYR A 122 11.87 -12.03 1.16
N ARG A 123 11.45 -10.77 1.16
CA ARG A 123 11.54 -9.88 2.32
C ARG A 123 10.19 -9.26 2.65
N ILE A 124 9.85 -9.24 3.94
CA ILE A 124 8.78 -8.40 4.48
C ILE A 124 9.30 -6.96 4.51
N VAL A 125 8.67 -6.09 3.74
CA VAL A 125 9.13 -4.71 3.56
C VAL A 125 8.23 -3.73 4.27
N ARG A 126 8.84 -2.69 4.82
CA ARG A 126 8.17 -1.62 5.55
C ARG A 126 8.07 -0.37 4.68
N GLY A 127 6.89 0.23 4.67
CA GLY A 127 6.63 1.57 4.15
C GLY A 127 5.94 2.47 5.19
N ASP A 128 5.78 3.73 4.83
CA ASP A 128 4.95 4.69 5.56
C ASP A 128 3.84 5.22 4.65
N GLU A 129 2.60 5.19 5.15
CA GLU A 129 1.40 5.66 4.45
C GLU A 129 0.99 7.05 4.94
N PHE A 130 0.77 7.97 4.01
CA PHE A 130 0.35 9.34 4.31
C PHE A 130 -0.53 9.92 3.21
N THR A 131 -1.22 10.99 3.52
CA THR A 131 -2.00 11.79 2.56
C THR A 131 -1.70 13.26 2.77
N ARG A 132 -1.83 14.07 1.71
CA ARG A 132 -1.74 15.52 1.87
C ARG A 132 -2.99 16.04 2.56
N CYS A 133 -2.83 17.08 3.36
CA CYS A 133 -3.95 17.70 4.05
C CYS A 133 -3.75 19.21 4.21
N ASP A 134 -4.85 19.89 4.51
CA ASP A 134 -4.84 21.19 5.17
C ASP A 134 -5.46 21.05 6.58
N ASP A 135 -5.72 22.16 7.26
CA ASP A 135 -6.30 22.15 8.61
C ASP A 135 -7.73 21.55 8.67
N ARG A 136 -8.38 21.30 7.53
CA ARG A 136 -9.81 20.96 7.44
C ARG A 136 -10.12 19.72 6.59
N ALA A 137 -9.22 19.30 5.70
CA ALA A 137 -9.48 18.28 4.70
C ALA A 137 -8.23 17.49 4.30
N LEU A 138 -8.45 16.24 3.90
CA LEU A 138 -7.48 15.44 3.17
C LEU A 138 -7.62 15.73 1.68
N GLU A 139 -6.53 15.55 0.94
CA GLU A 139 -6.52 15.68 -0.51
C GLU A 139 -7.46 14.64 -1.16
N PRO A 140 -8.47 15.07 -1.95
CA PRO A 140 -9.32 14.16 -2.72
C PRO A 140 -8.57 13.63 -3.96
N PRO A 141 -9.14 12.64 -4.67
CA PRO A 141 -8.65 12.28 -6.01
C PRO A 141 -8.50 13.49 -6.93
N ARG A 142 -7.44 13.50 -7.73
CA ARG A 142 -7.17 14.51 -8.76
C ARG A 142 -7.87 14.14 -10.07
N PRO A 143 -8.19 15.12 -10.93
CA PRO A 143 -8.73 14.86 -12.27
C PRO A 143 -7.84 13.96 -13.13
N THR A 144 -6.52 14.01 -12.91
CA THR A 144 -5.53 13.21 -13.63
C THR A 144 -5.19 11.85 -13.01
N ASP A 145 -5.80 11.50 -11.87
CA ASP A 145 -5.59 10.18 -11.28
C ASP A 145 -6.20 9.07 -12.18
N PRO A 146 -5.57 7.89 -12.27
CA PRO A 146 -6.06 6.81 -13.13
C PRO A 146 -7.46 6.34 -12.76
N GLU A 147 -8.35 6.30 -13.74
CA GLU A 147 -9.71 5.74 -13.64
C GLU A 147 -9.84 4.54 -14.59
N PRO A 148 -10.65 3.52 -14.25
CA PRO A 148 -10.91 2.41 -15.17
C PRO A 148 -11.63 2.92 -16.43
N ALA A 149 -11.39 2.25 -17.56
CA ALA A 149 -12.02 2.59 -18.83
C ALA A 149 -13.55 2.48 -18.76
N GLU A 150 -14.05 1.47 -18.04
CA GLU A 150 -15.46 1.28 -17.74
C GLU A 150 -15.71 1.36 -16.24
N ARG A 151 -16.61 2.25 -15.82
CA ARG A 151 -17.00 2.43 -14.41
C ARG A 151 -18.19 1.54 -14.06
N THR A 152 -17.89 0.30 -13.71
CA THR A 152 -18.92 -0.65 -13.25
C THR A 152 -19.17 -0.54 -11.75
N TRP A 153 -20.42 -0.71 -11.35
CA TRP A 153 -20.85 -0.83 -9.95
C TRP A 153 -21.23 -2.26 -9.58
N ASN A 154 -21.02 -3.21 -10.50
CA ASN A 154 -21.30 -4.61 -10.23
C ASN A 154 -20.23 -5.17 -9.30
N PHE A 155 -20.68 -5.70 -8.16
CA PHE A 155 -19.82 -6.35 -7.17
C PHE A 155 -19.01 -7.53 -7.74
N ARG A 156 -19.55 -8.22 -8.76
CA ARG A 156 -18.88 -9.38 -9.39
C ARG A 156 -17.72 -9.00 -10.30
N ASP A 157 -17.67 -7.75 -10.75
CA ASP A 157 -16.58 -7.30 -11.61
C ASP A 157 -15.33 -7.13 -10.75
N GLY A 158 -14.18 -7.58 -11.25
CA GLY A 158 -12.93 -7.51 -10.50
C GLY A 158 -12.55 -6.08 -10.09
N HIS A 159 -11.76 -5.95 -9.03
CA HIS A 159 -11.07 -4.70 -8.73
C HIS A 159 -9.88 -4.52 -9.66
N THR A 160 -9.53 -3.28 -9.97
CA THR A 160 -8.29 -2.99 -10.69
C THR A 160 -7.12 -3.60 -9.91
N PRO A 161 -6.25 -4.39 -10.54
CA PRO A 161 -5.09 -4.96 -9.87
C PRO A 161 -4.25 -3.88 -9.18
N SER A 162 -3.68 -4.21 -8.02
CA SER A 162 -2.84 -3.25 -7.30
C SER A 162 -1.66 -2.82 -8.18
N PRO A 163 -1.38 -1.50 -8.28
CA PRO A 163 -0.26 -0.99 -9.07
C PRO A 163 1.11 -1.33 -8.45
N ASP A 164 1.12 -1.88 -7.23
CA ASP A 164 2.33 -2.35 -6.57
C ASP A 164 2.87 -3.64 -7.19
N LEU A 165 2.03 -4.48 -7.79
CA LEU A 165 2.44 -5.80 -8.25
C LEU A 165 3.52 -5.69 -9.33
N ASP A 166 4.62 -6.43 -9.13
CA ASP A 166 5.82 -6.42 -9.96
C ASP A 166 6.55 -5.07 -10.08
N LEU A 167 6.17 -4.07 -9.28
CA LEU A 167 6.84 -2.78 -9.25
C LEU A 167 8.31 -2.96 -8.85
N ALA A 168 9.22 -2.57 -9.73
CA ALA A 168 10.64 -2.50 -9.43
C ALA A 168 10.93 -1.37 -8.43
N LEU A 169 11.56 -1.73 -7.32
CA LEU A 169 12.02 -0.80 -6.29
C LEU A 169 13.35 -0.20 -6.73
N ASP A 170 13.26 0.83 -7.58
CA ASP A 170 14.41 1.52 -8.18
C ASP A 170 14.54 2.94 -7.61
N THR A 171 15.63 3.20 -6.90
CA THR A 171 15.93 4.50 -6.29
C THR A 171 16.37 5.54 -7.31
N ASP A 172 16.87 5.09 -8.46
CA ASP A 172 17.43 5.97 -9.51
C ASP A 172 16.37 6.34 -10.56
N ARG A 173 15.16 5.82 -10.41
CA ARG A 173 14.08 6.01 -11.36
C ARG A 173 13.59 7.46 -11.33
N ALA A 174 13.81 8.17 -12.43
CA ALA A 174 13.38 9.56 -12.64
C ALA A 174 11.87 9.71 -12.94
N ASP A 175 11.03 8.92 -12.27
CA ASP A 175 9.58 8.91 -12.55
C ASP A 175 8.82 9.87 -11.61
N GLY A 176 7.66 10.34 -12.08
CA GLY A 176 6.71 11.13 -11.28
C GLY A 176 6.84 12.65 -11.35
N GLY A 177 7.73 13.19 -12.19
CA GLY A 177 7.87 14.63 -12.40
C GLY A 177 8.54 15.40 -11.24
N PRO A 178 8.78 16.71 -11.42
CA PRO A 178 9.41 17.57 -10.40
C PRO A 178 8.78 17.49 -9.01
N MET A 179 7.45 17.48 -8.88
CA MET A 179 6.78 17.43 -7.57
C MET A 179 6.99 16.11 -6.83
N ALA A 180 6.98 14.97 -7.52
CA ALA A 180 7.35 13.71 -6.89
C ALA A 180 8.83 13.69 -6.51
N GLY A 181 9.70 14.32 -7.30
CA GLY A 181 11.12 14.53 -6.97
C GLY A 181 11.33 15.34 -5.71
N ALA A 182 10.60 16.46 -5.57
CA ALA A 182 10.63 17.30 -4.37
C ALA A 182 10.16 16.54 -3.13
N LEU A 183 9.06 15.78 -3.26
CA LEU A 183 8.54 14.94 -2.19
C LEU A 183 9.56 13.86 -1.76
N ARG A 184 10.17 13.15 -2.72
CA ARG A 184 11.26 12.17 -2.44
C ARG A 184 12.41 12.82 -1.68
N ALA A 185 12.89 13.97 -2.16
CA ALA A 185 14.01 14.67 -1.53
C ALA A 185 13.71 15.05 -0.07
N TRP A 186 12.48 15.49 0.22
CA TRP A 186 12.04 15.78 1.58
C TRP A 186 11.94 14.50 2.45
N LEU A 187 11.36 13.42 1.90
CA LEU A 187 11.16 12.16 2.62
C LEU A 187 12.46 11.42 2.94
N ARG A 188 13.56 11.64 2.21
CA ARG A 188 14.88 11.06 2.56
C ARG A 188 15.24 11.33 4.03
N GLY A 189 15.01 12.57 4.50
CA GLY A 189 15.28 12.99 5.87
C GLY A 189 14.13 12.78 6.86
N PHE A 190 13.00 12.21 6.44
CA PHE A 190 11.82 12.06 7.30
C PHE A 190 12.06 11.04 8.41
N ALA A 191 11.84 11.46 9.66
CA ALA A 191 11.77 10.56 10.80
C ALA A 191 10.58 10.94 11.69
N TYR A 192 9.99 9.96 12.35
CA TYR A 192 8.94 10.18 13.34
C TYR A 192 9.43 11.11 14.46
N ARG A 193 8.73 12.23 14.68
CA ARG A 193 9.09 13.25 15.68
C ARG A 193 7.90 13.61 16.57
N GLY A 194 8.19 14.06 17.78
CA GLY A 194 7.20 14.54 18.75
C GLY A 194 6.75 13.48 19.75
N VAL A 195 6.20 13.94 20.87
CA VAL A 195 5.85 13.11 22.03
C VAL A 195 4.71 12.13 21.79
N ARG A 196 3.94 12.31 20.70
CA ARG A 196 2.84 11.41 20.31
C ARG A 196 3.33 10.04 19.84
N PHE A 197 4.61 9.91 19.48
CA PHE A 197 5.22 8.64 19.08
C PHE A 197 6.08 8.08 20.21
N PRO A 198 5.94 6.78 20.56
CA PRO A 198 6.80 6.12 21.55
C PRO A 198 8.29 6.32 21.26
N ALA A 199 9.11 6.35 22.31
CA ALA A 199 10.54 6.63 22.19
C ALA A 199 11.27 5.60 21.31
N GLU A 200 10.88 4.33 21.39
CA GLU A 200 11.40 3.23 20.56
C GLU A 200 11.09 3.42 19.07
N VAL A 201 9.84 3.79 18.73
CA VAL A 201 9.41 4.09 17.35
C VAL A 201 10.23 5.25 16.77
N ARG A 202 10.45 6.30 17.56
CA ARG A 202 11.29 7.44 17.15
C ARG A 202 12.74 7.00 16.93
N GLY A 203 13.30 6.22 17.87
CA GLY A 203 14.66 5.71 17.78
C GLY A 203 14.88 4.81 16.57
N ASP A 204 13.95 3.90 16.26
CA ASP A 204 14.01 3.07 15.06
C ASP A 204 13.88 3.92 13.79
N SER A 205 12.98 4.91 13.77
CA SER A 205 12.85 5.80 12.61
C SER A 205 14.11 6.61 12.33
N GLU A 206 14.79 7.10 13.36
CA GLU A 206 16.06 7.83 13.21
C GLU A 206 17.18 6.90 12.73
N ARG A 207 17.19 5.64 13.19
CA ARG A 207 18.13 4.62 12.69
C ARG A 207 17.87 4.32 11.21
N ALA A 208 16.60 4.19 10.81
CA ALA A 208 16.20 3.88 9.45
C ALA A 208 16.68 4.93 8.43
N VAL A 209 16.64 6.22 8.79
CA VAL A 209 17.19 7.30 7.94
C VAL A 209 18.68 7.08 7.63
N ARG A 210 19.45 6.48 8.56
CA ARG A 210 20.88 6.21 8.37
C ARG A 210 21.16 4.90 7.65
N SER A 211 20.42 3.85 7.96
CA SER A 211 20.64 2.51 7.37
C SER A 211 20.00 2.35 5.99
N HIS A 212 18.89 3.07 5.74
CA HIS A 212 18.12 3.06 4.50
C HIS A 212 17.83 4.51 4.06
N PRO A 213 18.87 5.23 3.59
CA PRO A 213 18.78 6.67 3.32
C PRO A 213 17.98 7.01 2.06
N GLU A 214 17.93 6.09 1.09
CA GLU A 214 17.19 6.29 -0.14
C GLU A 214 15.71 5.96 0.05
N VAL A 215 14.87 6.53 -0.81
CA VAL A 215 13.41 6.33 -0.75
C VAL A 215 12.83 6.05 -2.13
N VAL A 216 11.82 5.19 -2.16
CA VAL A 216 10.99 4.91 -3.34
C VAL A 216 9.56 5.34 -3.00
N LEU A 217 8.99 6.20 -3.84
CA LEU A 217 7.56 6.48 -3.79
C LEU A 217 6.82 5.37 -4.52
N LEU A 218 5.81 4.80 -3.86
CA LEU A 218 4.91 3.85 -4.50
C LEU A 218 3.86 4.57 -5.34
N PRO A 219 3.24 3.86 -6.29
CA PRO A 219 2.05 4.35 -6.97
C PRO A 219 0.98 4.77 -5.95
N THR A 220 0.33 5.87 -6.29
CA THR A 220 -0.78 6.42 -5.52
C THR A 220 -1.93 5.43 -5.46
N CYS A 221 -2.56 5.35 -4.29
CA CYS A 221 -3.80 4.62 -4.07
C CYS A 221 -4.86 5.54 -3.47
N PHE A 222 -6.07 5.02 -3.30
CA PHE A 222 -7.22 5.79 -2.83
C PHE A 222 -7.83 5.09 -1.63
N GLY A 223 -7.98 5.84 -0.54
CA GLY A 223 -8.51 5.33 0.73
C GLY A 223 -9.87 5.94 1.02
N VAL A 224 -10.72 5.17 1.70
CA VAL A 224 -11.95 5.69 2.31
C VAL A 224 -11.64 6.01 3.76
N VAL A 225 -11.88 7.25 4.15
CA VAL A 225 -11.74 7.73 5.53
C VAL A 225 -13.09 8.13 6.09
N GLU A 226 -13.29 7.92 7.38
CA GLU A 226 -14.42 8.43 8.13
C GLU A 226 -13.99 9.63 8.97
N ARG A 227 -14.86 10.64 9.07
CA ARG A 227 -14.67 11.74 10.00
C ARG A 227 -15.28 11.42 11.35
N GLU A 228 -14.45 11.14 12.34
CA GLU A 228 -14.86 11.09 13.74
C GLU A 228 -14.51 12.42 14.43
N GLN A 229 -15.53 13.14 14.89
CA GLN A 229 -15.41 14.47 15.47
C GLN A 229 -14.63 15.44 14.55
N SER A 230 -13.34 15.67 14.84
CA SER A 230 -12.42 16.53 14.08
C SER A 230 -11.24 15.76 13.48
N ARG A 231 -11.26 14.43 13.50
CA ARG A 231 -10.18 13.57 12.99
C ARG A 231 -10.69 12.70 11.84
N TRP A 232 -9.75 12.27 11.00
CA TRP A 232 -10.00 11.35 9.92
C TRP A 232 -9.39 10.00 10.27
N GLU A 233 -10.18 8.94 10.17
CA GLU A 233 -9.73 7.57 10.40
C GLU A 233 -9.93 6.73 9.15
N PRO A 234 -8.99 5.84 8.79
CA PRO A 234 -9.20 4.89 7.70
C PRO A 234 -10.41 3.98 7.98
N ALA A 235 -11.35 3.91 7.05
CA ALA A 235 -12.57 3.11 7.17
C ALA A 235 -12.51 1.81 6.35
N LEU A 236 -11.83 1.82 5.20
CA LEU A 236 -11.73 0.68 4.28
C LEU A 236 -10.30 0.54 3.71
N ALA A 237 -10.01 -0.59 3.10
CA ALA A 237 -8.72 -0.87 2.47
C ALA A 237 -8.43 0.05 1.28
N LEU A 238 -7.14 0.29 0.99
CA LEU A 238 -6.70 1.08 -0.15
C LEU A 238 -7.09 0.43 -1.49
N GLN A 239 -7.52 1.26 -2.42
CA GLN A 239 -7.91 0.88 -3.77
C GLN A 239 -6.97 1.48 -4.81
N ALA A 240 -6.85 0.79 -5.95
CA ALA A 240 -5.95 1.20 -7.03
C ALA A 240 -6.45 2.44 -7.79
N THR A 241 -7.77 2.66 -7.83
CA THR A 241 -8.39 3.78 -8.55
C THR A 241 -9.41 4.52 -7.67
N PRO A 242 -9.75 5.79 -7.99
CA PRO A 242 -10.81 6.51 -7.31
C PRO A 242 -12.16 5.80 -7.45
N HIS A 243 -12.49 5.28 -8.63
CA HIS A 243 -13.73 4.52 -8.84
C HIS A 243 -13.80 3.24 -8.00
N ASP A 244 -12.70 2.49 -7.86
CA ASP A 244 -12.67 1.33 -6.97
C ASP A 244 -12.92 1.73 -5.51
N ALA A 245 -12.39 2.89 -5.06
CA ALA A 245 -12.69 3.44 -3.73
C ALA A 245 -14.17 3.84 -3.57
N ARG A 246 -14.80 4.36 -4.62
CA ARG A 246 -16.25 4.65 -4.62
C ARG A 246 -17.05 3.36 -4.52
N ARG A 247 -16.71 2.34 -5.32
CA ARG A 247 -17.40 1.06 -5.32
C ARG A 247 -17.30 0.37 -3.96
N VAL A 248 -16.10 0.27 -3.37
CA VAL A 248 -15.96 -0.38 -2.06
C VAL A 248 -16.72 0.37 -0.96
N LEU A 249 -16.83 1.71 -1.01
CA LEU A 249 -17.65 2.50 -0.08
C LEU A 249 -19.15 2.22 -0.28
N HIS A 250 -19.59 2.16 -1.53
CA HIS A 250 -20.97 1.77 -1.86
C HIS A 250 -21.30 0.39 -1.29
N ASP A 251 -20.48 -0.62 -1.58
CA ASP A 251 -20.70 -2.00 -1.15
C ASP A 251 -20.59 -2.12 0.38
N ALA A 252 -19.71 -1.32 0.99
CA ALA A 252 -19.58 -1.25 2.43
C ALA A 252 -20.89 -0.79 3.09
N MET A 253 -21.50 0.28 2.58
CA MET A 253 -22.77 0.79 3.07
C MET A 253 -23.94 -0.16 2.78
N ALA A 254 -24.03 -0.66 1.55
CA ALA A 254 -25.19 -1.44 1.10
C ALA A 254 -25.24 -2.85 1.70
N GLU A 255 -24.08 -3.48 1.90
CA GLU A 255 -24.00 -4.90 2.25
C GLU A 255 -23.05 -5.20 3.43
N MET A 256 -21.79 -4.78 3.36
CA MET A 256 -20.75 -5.25 4.28
C MET A 256 -21.01 -4.81 5.73
N TRP A 257 -21.26 -3.51 5.97
CA TRP A 257 -21.50 -2.98 7.31
C TRP A 257 -22.81 -3.48 7.91
N PRO A 258 -23.95 -3.53 7.18
CA PRO A 258 -25.16 -4.17 7.67
C PRO A 258 -24.93 -5.61 8.15
N LEU A 259 -24.15 -6.40 7.41
CA LEU A 259 -23.82 -7.78 7.78
C LEU A 259 -22.89 -7.83 9.01
N LEU A 260 -21.77 -7.11 8.95
CA LEU A 260 -20.72 -7.13 9.97
C LEU A 260 -21.22 -6.63 11.33
N PHE A 261 -21.98 -5.54 11.33
CA PHE A 261 -22.49 -4.90 12.54
C PHE A 261 -23.93 -5.29 12.88
N ARG A 262 -24.50 -6.26 12.15
CA ARG A 262 -25.85 -6.81 12.37
C ARG A 262 -26.92 -5.72 12.51
N PHE A 263 -26.99 -4.84 11.52
CA PHE A 263 -28.01 -3.79 11.49
C PHE A 263 -29.43 -4.38 11.43
N ASP A 264 -30.38 -3.70 12.07
CA ASP A 264 -31.80 -4.01 11.89
C ASP A 264 -32.29 -3.57 10.49
N ASP A 265 -33.49 -3.99 10.11
CA ASP A 265 -34.06 -3.70 8.78
C ASP A 265 -34.21 -2.20 8.53
N ALA A 266 -34.53 -1.41 9.57
CA ALA A 266 -34.71 0.02 9.45
C ALA A 266 -33.38 0.72 9.14
N ARG A 267 -32.33 0.38 9.88
CA ARG A 267 -30.98 0.92 9.68
C ARG A 267 -30.37 0.44 8.38
N LYS A 268 -30.57 -0.83 8.01
CA LYS A 268 -30.17 -1.36 6.70
C LYS A 268 -30.79 -0.54 5.57
N ALA A 269 -32.09 -0.25 5.63
CA ALA A 269 -32.76 0.57 4.62
C ALA A 269 -32.19 2.00 4.52
N VAL A 270 -31.79 2.60 5.65
CA VAL A 270 -31.12 3.91 5.68
C VAL A 270 -29.78 3.87 4.95
N TYR A 271 -28.94 2.87 5.22
CA TYR A 271 -27.63 2.74 4.58
C TYR A 271 -27.74 2.37 3.10
N THR A 272 -28.64 1.45 2.73
CA THR A 272 -28.87 1.10 1.33
C THR A 272 -29.31 2.33 0.53
N ARG A 273 -30.22 3.15 1.08
CA ARG A 273 -30.62 4.40 0.40
C ARG A 273 -29.44 5.37 0.24
N ALA A 274 -28.63 5.57 1.28
CA ALA A 274 -27.45 6.43 1.20
C ALA A 274 -26.42 5.92 0.18
N ALA A 275 -26.24 4.60 0.07
CA ALA A 275 -25.39 3.99 -0.94
C ALA A 275 -25.89 4.27 -2.35
N GLU A 276 -27.18 4.09 -2.61
CA GLU A 276 -27.77 4.39 -3.92
C GLU A 276 -27.69 5.89 -4.27
N GLU A 277 -27.95 6.78 -3.32
CA GLU A 277 -27.77 8.22 -3.50
C GLU A 277 -26.31 8.53 -3.89
N PHE A 278 -25.33 7.98 -3.17
CA PHE A 278 -23.91 8.12 -3.49
C PHE A 278 -23.57 7.61 -4.89
N ARG A 279 -24.09 6.43 -5.27
CA ARG A 279 -23.90 5.82 -6.60
C ARG A 279 -24.39 6.71 -7.73
N THR A 280 -25.54 7.35 -7.58
CA THR A 280 -26.14 8.22 -8.62
C THR A 280 -25.34 9.47 -8.93
N LEU A 281 -24.44 9.89 -8.04
CA LEU A 281 -23.57 11.05 -8.25
C LEU A 281 -22.34 10.71 -9.11
N GLU A 282 -22.12 9.43 -9.42
CA GLU A 282 -21.05 8.82 -10.22
C GLU A 282 -19.61 9.10 -9.74
N ARG A 283 -19.21 10.36 -9.65
CA ARG A 283 -17.86 10.83 -9.27
C ARG A 283 -17.82 11.49 -7.90
N ALA A 284 -18.80 11.24 -7.04
CA ALA A 284 -18.76 11.76 -5.68
C ALA A 284 -17.57 11.17 -4.90
N ASP A 285 -16.89 12.02 -4.13
CA ASP A 285 -15.81 11.64 -3.23
C ASP A 285 -16.21 11.77 -1.75
N GLU A 286 -17.48 12.07 -1.48
CA GLU A 286 -18.04 12.18 -0.13
C GLU A 286 -19.40 11.47 -0.07
N ALA A 287 -19.60 10.67 0.98
CA ALA A 287 -20.89 10.07 1.32
C ALA A 287 -21.28 10.43 2.76
N ARG A 288 -22.58 10.54 3.03
CA ARG A 288 -23.10 10.87 4.36
C ARG A 288 -24.26 9.95 4.73
N VAL A 289 -24.20 9.39 5.93
CA VAL A 289 -25.27 8.52 6.46
C VAL A 289 -25.25 8.59 7.99
N GLU A 290 -26.42 8.77 8.60
CA GLU A 290 -26.56 8.89 10.08
C GLU A 290 -25.62 9.91 10.74
N GLY A 291 -25.35 11.04 10.09
CA GLY A 291 -24.43 12.06 10.60
C GLY A 291 -22.94 11.72 10.49
N ARG A 292 -22.61 10.52 10.00
CA ARG A 292 -21.24 10.11 9.64
C ARG A 292 -20.88 10.67 8.27
N VAL A 293 -19.62 11.01 8.10
CA VAL A 293 -19.09 11.54 6.83
C VAL A 293 -17.92 10.66 6.40
N PHE A 294 -18.07 10.07 5.22
CA PHE A 294 -17.02 9.29 4.57
C PHE A 294 -16.45 10.09 3.40
N ARG A 295 -15.14 10.04 3.22
CA ARG A 295 -14.46 10.67 2.08
C ARG A 295 -13.48 9.72 1.42
N ILE A 296 -13.32 9.89 0.13
CA ILE A 296 -12.23 9.30 -0.63
C ILE A 296 -11.06 10.28 -0.62
N CYS A 297 -9.89 9.81 -0.23
CA CYS A 297 -8.67 10.59 -0.26
C CYS A 297 -7.59 9.92 -1.09
N ARG A 298 -6.70 10.76 -1.64
CA ARG A 298 -5.50 10.34 -2.35
C ARG A 298 -4.42 9.98 -1.34
N VAL A 299 -3.85 8.78 -1.46
CA VAL A 299 -2.90 8.22 -0.50
C VAL A 299 -1.56 7.94 -1.18
N GLU A 300 -0.50 8.41 -0.54
CA GLU A 300 0.89 8.21 -0.94
C GLU A 300 1.58 7.27 0.04
N ARG A 301 2.51 6.47 -0.48
CA ARG A 301 3.28 5.52 0.32
C ARG A 301 4.76 5.61 -0.07
N VAL A 302 5.63 5.48 0.92
CA VAL A 302 7.08 5.53 0.72
C VAL A 302 7.75 4.33 1.37
N LEU A 303 8.70 3.71 0.67
CA LEU A 303 9.62 2.73 1.26
C LEU A 303 11.01 3.34 1.36
N ARG A 304 11.75 2.89 2.38
CA ARG A 304 13.17 3.18 2.51
C ARG A 304 14.00 2.07 1.89
N MET A 305 15.13 2.45 1.30
CA MET A 305 16.07 1.58 0.62
C MET A 305 17.47 1.81 1.17
N GLY A 306 18.16 0.72 1.48
CA GLY A 306 19.58 0.68 1.85
C GLY A 306 20.39 -0.16 0.87
N PRO A 307 21.69 -0.35 1.11
CA PRO A 307 22.57 -1.10 0.20
C PRO A 307 22.15 -2.56 -0.04
N ASP A 308 21.50 -3.21 0.92
CA ASP A 308 20.94 -4.57 0.77
C ASP A 308 19.45 -4.58 0.37
N GLY A 309 18.90 -3.43 -0.04
CA GLY A 309 17.54 -3.30 -0.55
C GLY A 309 16.53 -2.67 0.43
N PRO A 310 15.24 -3.02 0.33
CA PRO A 310 14.19 -2.35 1.08
C PRO A 310 14.29 -2.62 2.58
N GLU A 311 13.89 -1.62 3.36
CA GLU A 311 13.85 -1.69 4.82
C GLU A 311 12.90 -2.81 5.28
N PRO A 312 13.37 -3.74 6.14
CA PRO A 312 12.50 -4.73 6.76
C PRO A 312 11.62 -4.10 7.85
N ALA A 313 10.70 -4.88 8.43
CA ALA A 313 10.01 -4.45 9.64
C ALA A 313 11.00 -4.14 10.77
N ARG A 314 10.71 -3.08 11.54
CA ARG A 314 11.49 -2.59 12.67
C ARG A 314 11.18 -3.37 13.95
N PRO A 315 12.08 -3.38 14.94
CA PRO A 315 11.77 -3.90 16.27
C PRO A 315 10.53 -3.28 16.92
N SER A 316 10.27 -1.99 16.68
CA SER A 316 9.07 -1.31 17.19
C SER A 316 7.78 -1.64 16.42
N ASP A 317 7.84 -2.37 15.31
CA ASP A 317 6.65 -2.77 14.56
C ASP A 317 6.07 -4.03 15.22
N VAL A 318 4.95 -3.86 15.92
CA VAL A 318 4.35 -4.91 16.76
C VAL A 318 3.37 -5.75 15.95
N ASP A 319 3.45 -7.06 16.11
CA ASP A 319 2.44 -8.00 15.61
C ASP A 319 1.36 -8.24 16.66
N GLU A 320 0.09 -8.22 16.25
CA GLU A 320 -1.04 -8.54 17.14
C GLU A 320 -1.15 -10.05 17.41
N TYR A 321 -0.62 -10.87 16.51
CA TYR A 321 -0.55 -12.32 16.61
C TYR A 321 0.76 -12.87 16.04
N GLY A 322 1.15 -14.08 16.44
CA GLY A 322 2.41 -14.70 16.03
C GLY A 322 2.29 -15.71 14.89
N PRO A 323 3.42 -16.27 14.44
CA PRO A 323 3.46 -17.34 13.44
C PRO A 323 2.56 -18.52 13.81
N MET A 324 1.84 -19.05 12.81
CA MET A 324 1.03 -20.24 12.96
C MET A 324 0.93 -21.02 11.64
N LYS A 325 0.54 -22.29 11.73
CA LYS A 325 0.23 -23.10 10.54
C LYS A 325 -1.13 -22.66 9.97
N ILE A 326 -1.12 -22.12 8.76
CA ILE A 326 -2.34 -21.61 8.08
C ILE A 326 -2.82 -22.50 6.92
N HIS A 327 -1.99 -23.42 6.44
CA HIS A 327 -2.31 -24.35 5.35
C HIS A 327 -2.22 -25.80 5.80
N PRO A 328 -3.01 -26.72 5.20
CA PRO A 328 -2.83 -28.15 5.34
C PRO A 328 -1.41 -28.61 4.99
N THR A 329 -1.05 -29.81 5.43
CA THR A 329 0.25 -30.41 5.10
C THR A 329 0.27 -30.78 3.61
N LEU A 330 1.28 -30.30 2.86
CA LEU A 330 1.53 -30.73 1.48
C LEU A 330 2.71 -31.71 1.46
N LEU A 331 2.49 -32.91 0.93
CA LEU A 331 3.52 -33.93 0.80
C LEU A 331 4.41 -33.69 -0.45
N PRO A 332 5.63 -34.26 -0.51
CA PRO A 332 6.54 -34.05 -1.65
C PRO A 332 6.01 -34.53 -3.00
N ASP A 333 5.04 -35.45 -3.01
CA ASP A 333 4.36 -35.95 -4.21
C ASP A 333 3.17 -35.07 -4.66
N GLY A 334 2.87 -34.00 -3.94
CA GLY A 334 1.76 -33.10 -4.22
C GLY A 334 0.45 -33.44 -3.49
N THR A 335 0.43 -34.51 -2.68
CA THR A 335 -0.74 -34.89 -1.89
C THR A 335 -0.99 -33.90 -0.75
N VAL A 336 -2.22 -33.41 -0.63
CA VAL A 336 -2.65 -32.53 0.47
C VAL A 336 -3.29 -33.36 1.59
N VAL A 337 -2.79 -33.21 2.81
CA VAL A 337 -3.30 -33.84 4.03
C VAL A 337 -3.86 -32.76 4.96
N PHE A 338 -5.16 -32.84 5.21
CA PHE A 338 -5.85 -31.99 6.18
C PHE A 338 -5.60 -32.52 7.59
N ASP A 339 -5.26 -31.64 8.52
CA ASP A 339 -5.21 -31.99 9.93
C ASP A 339 -6.67 -32.06 10.45
N ASP A 340 -6.99 -33.05 11.29
CA ASP A 340 -8.32 -33.23 11.91
C ASP A 340 -8.67 -32.13 12.92
#